data_AF-A0A0S9Q340-F1
#
_entry.id   AF-A0A0S9Q340-F1
#
_cell.length_a   1.000
_cell.length_b   1.000
_cell.length_c   1.000
_cell.angle_alpha   90.00
_cell.angle_beta   90.00
_cell.angle_gamma   90.00
#
_symmetry.space_group_name_H-M   'P 1'
#
loop_
_entity.id
_entity.type
_entity.pdbx_description
1 polymer ?
#
loop_
_entity_poly.entity_id
_entity_poly.type
_entity_poly.pdbx_seq_one_letter_code
_entity_poly.pdbx_strand_id
1 'polypeptide(L)'
;MPEPTDPADLFTRFLAEEAPVHPLPASEVRRRGDRLRRRHRALTAAAGAAAALLVATPLALATRGAETAGPDPAAPSPTATPAPGDVDWVTRVPADFPLGAGLRGLGEQPEVVPGFAPDPPVRGCQGGAYTAEAPVRALDAVQLDAPNAPGSEGGVQRGLLIYADDEAAREVLAAREAALADGCGSAAPLVSDLGEGSVVWVQRSGDAGEGELVQLVTVGNAVLATSTTFGGAGDAQVVEQTRELAQSTSALVVSSLCVFAADPCSQPPGAPDAAATTAGDRVPDGFPLTAGYPDDAAAGSGQPGLQELSRAVSPLTLTACGREVALPPGRTDLVRAGWSDRDDLRLRNLAVFARAEDARAYADDVLALHRDCPVDTGATGTAVETAVVASDLGEQAGVVVRSTTGADAAPPQVLHVVRVGRAVLVSLVTGPSVPAGSSPAEAAAQSDTAVREVAAAMEVFAG
;
A
#
# COMPACT_ATOMS: atom_id res chain seq x y z
N MET A 1 37.70 -8.42 -22.00
CA MET A 1 36.74 -7.36 -21.67
C MET A 1 35.72 -7.96 -20.74
N PRO A 2 35.51 -7.43 -19.53
CA PRO A 2 34.47 -7.94 -18.65
C PRO A 2 33.09 -7.63 -19.25
N GLU A 3 32.16 -8.54 -19.03
CA GLU A 3 30.75 -8.45 -19.45
C GLU A 3 30.05 -7.31 -18.69
N PRO A 4 29.15 -6.53 -19.31
CA PRO A 4 28.38 -5.52 -18.61
C PRO A 4 27.44 -6.19 -17.60
N THR A 5 27.54 -5.79 -16.33
CA THR A 5 26.73 -6.31 -15.24
C THR A 5 25.27 -5.94 -15.44
N ASP A 6 24.38 -6.92 -15.35
CA ASP A 6 22.93 -6.78 -15.49
C ASP A 6 22.35 -5.95 -14.32
N PRO A 7 21.52 -4.91 -14.55
CA PRO A 7 20.86 -4.15 -13.49
C PRO A 7 20.00 -5.01 -12.55
N ALA A 8 19.51 -6.19 -12.95
CA ALA A 8 18.84 -7.13 -12.05
C ALA A 8 19.79 -7.71 -10.98
N ASP A 9 21.09 -7.82 -11.29
CA ASP A 9 22.11 -8.35 -10.39
C ASP A 9 22.49 -7.33 -9.28
N LEU A 10 22.34 -6.03 -9.56
CA LEU A 10 22.45 -4.97 -8.56
C LEU A 10 21.32 -5.06 -7.51
N PHE A 11 20.08 -5.32 -7.94
CA PHE A 11 18.96 -5.53 -7.02
C PHE A 11 19.10 -6.83 -6.20
N THR A 12 19.68 -7.87 -6.78
CA THR A 12 19.89 -9.16 -6.09
C THR A 12 20.96 -9.06 -5.01
N ARG A 13 22.00 -8.23 -5.20
CA ARG A 13 23.01 -7.94 -4.17
C ARG A 13 22.47 -7.15 -2.98
N PHE A 14 21.39 -6.37 -3.15
CA PHE A 14 20.70 -5.72 -2.04
C PHE A 14 19.95 -6.70 -1.12
N LEU A 15 19.73 -7.95 -1.54
CA LEU A 15 18.96 -8.96 -0.80
C LEU A 15 19.83 -10.06 -0.17
N ALA A 16 21.12 -10.12 -0.47
CA ALA A 16 22.01 -11.22 -0.08
C ALA A 16 22.78 -11.01 1.24
N GLU A 17 22.46 -9.99 2.03
CA GLU A 17 22.89 -9.92 3.43
C GLU A 17 21.84 -10.62 4.31
N GLU A 18 22.12 -11.87 4.67
CA GLU A 18 21.32 -12.66 5.61
C GLU A 18 21.22 -11.94 6.96
N ALA A 19 20.15 -11.17 7.14
CA ALA A 19 19.81 -10.58 8.43
C ALA A 19 19.56 -11.67 9.47
N PRO A 20 20.12 -11.57 10.70
CA PRO A 20 19.82 -12.50 11.77
C PRO A 20 18.32 -12.43 12.09
N VAL A 21 17.62 -13.54 11.86
CA VAL A 21 16.18 -13.68 12.11
C VAL A 21 15.92 -13.48 13.60
N HIS A 22 15.38 -12.33 13.98
CA HIS A 22 14.86 -12.13 15.34
C HIS A 22 13.56 -12.93 15.47
N PRO A 23 13.51 -13.99 16.29
CA PRO A 23 12.27 -14.72 16.49
C PRO A 23 11.22 -13.77 17.07
N LEU A 24 10.03 -13.77 16.46
CA LEU A 24 8.92 -12.96 16.94
C LEU A 24 8.73 -13.14 18.45
N PRO A 25 8.51 -12.06 19.21
CA PRO A 25 8.32 -12.16 20.66
C PRO A 25 7.16 -13.11 20.96
N ALA A 26 7.28 -13.88 22.05
CA ALA A 26 6.33 -14.95 22.37
C ALA A 26 4.88 -14.46 22.50
N SER A 27 4.64 -13.18 22.79
CA SER A 27 3.33 -12.53 22.78
C SER A 27 2.72 -12.45 21.38
N GLU A 28 3.52 -12.15 20.35
CA GLU A 28 3.12 -12.08 18.94
C GLU A 28 2.79 -13.47 18.40
N VAL A 29 3.62 -14.47 18.73
CA VAL A 29 3.37 -15.89 18.40
C VAL A 29 2.08 -16.38 19.06
N ARG A 30 1.82 -15.99 20.32
CA ARG A 30 0.55 -16.32 21.01
C ARG A 30 -0.64 -15.62 20.38
N ARG A 31 -0.54 -14.33 20.05
CA ARG A 31 -1.59 -13.56 19.37
C ARG A 31 -1.94 -14.18 18.00
N ARG A 32 -0.93 -14.56 17.22
CA ARG A 32 -1.10 -15.22 15.91
C ARG A 32 -1.69 -16.62 16.07
N GLY A 33 -1.23 -17.40 17.05
CA GLY A 33 -1.79 -18.70 17.41
C GLY A 33 -3.25 -18.63 17.88
N ASP A 34 -3.62 -17.61 18.64
CA ASP A 34 -5.00 -17.40 19.12
C ASP A 34 -5.94 -16.94 18.00
N ARG A 35 -5.43 -16.21 17.00
CA ARG A 35 -6.18 -15.86 15.78
C ARG A 35 -6.45 -17.11 14.93
N LEU A 36 -5.44 -17.97 14.73
CA LEU A 36 -5.59 -19.24 14.00
C LEU A 36 -6.53 -20.23 14.70
N ARG A 37 -6.43 -20.37 16.03
CA ARG A 37 -7.33 -21.24 16.81
C ARG A 37 -8.78 -20.79 16.76
N ARG A 38 -9.05 -19.48 16.75
CA ARG A 38 -10.41 -18.95 16.60
C ARG A 38 -10.99 -19.29 15.22
N ARG A 39 -10.20 -19.15 14.16
CA ARG A 39 -10.60 -19.50 12.79
C ARG A 39 -10.89 -21.01 12.63
N HIS A 40 -10.04 -21.88 13.18
CA HIS A 40 -10.29 -23.33 13.14
C HIS A 40 -11.51 -23.77 13.97
N ARG A 41 -11.80 -23.10 15.09
CA ARG A 41 -13.00 -23.38 15.90
C ARG A 41 -14.29 -22.90 15.24
N ALA A 42 -14.25 -21.80 14.49
CA ALA A 42 -15.40 -21.32 13.71
C ALA A 42 -15.74 -22.29 12.55
N LEU A 43 -14.72 -22.78 11.83
CA LEU A 43 -14.90 -23.74 10.74
C LEU A 43 -15.44 -25.11 11.20
N THR A 44 -15.11 -25.55 12.42
CA THR A 44 -15.64 -26.81 12.98
C THR A 44 -17.07 -26.68 13.51
N ALA A 45 -17.52 -25.48 13.88
CA ALA A 45 -18.90 -25.25 14.32
C ALA A 45 -19.91 -25.25 13.16
N ALA A 46 -19.51 -24.78 11.97
CA ALA A 46 -20.35 -24.78 10.77
C ALA A 46 -20.65 -26.19 10.22
N ALA A 47 -19.77 -27.18 10.47
CA ALA A 47 -19.99 -28.57 10.06
C ALA A 47 -20.97 -29.36 10.96
N GLY A 48 -21.43 -28.78 12.08
CA GLY A 48 -22.23 -29.49 13.10
C GLY A 48 -23.75 -29.24 13.08
N ALA A 49 -24.26 -28.31 12.26
CA ALA A 49 -25.66 -27.87 12.32
C ALA A 49 -26.52 -28.31 11.13
N ALA A 50 -26.31 -29.54 10.63
CA ALA A 50 -27.15 -30.14 9.60
C ALA A 50 -27.72 -31.50 10.06
N ALA A 51 -28.48 -31.51 11.16
CA ALA A 51 -29.37 -32.64 11.50
C ALA A 51 -30.37 -32.28 12.62
N ALA A 52 -31.46 -31.58 12.30
CA ALA A 52 -32.73 -31.66 13.05
C ALA A 52 -33.87 -30.99 12.26
N LEU A 53 -34.43 -31.71 11.29
CA LEU A 53 -35.70 -31.34 10.65
C LEU A 53 -36.76 -32.32 11.18
N LEU A 54 -37.50 -31.91 12.20
CA LEU A 54 -38.70 -32.60 12.68
C LEU A 54 -39.88 -31.63 12.79
N VAL A 55 -40.78 -31.83 11.84
CA VAL A 55 -42.17 -31.38 11.69
C VAL A 55 -42.89 -31.02 13.00
N ALA A 56 -43.47 -29.81 13.05
CA ALA A 56 -44.67 -29.53 13.85
C ALA A 56 -45.40 -28.27 13.37
N THR A 57 -46.34 -28.42 12.43
CA THR A 57 -47.49 -27.51 12.28
C THR A 57 -48.46 -27.72 13.44
N PRO A 58 -49.12 -26.66 13.94
CA PRO A 58 -50.49 -26.80 14.38
C PRO A 58 -51.43 -25.89 13.60
N LEU A 59 -52.33 -26.53 12.85
CA LEU A 59 -53.70 -26.07 12.69
C LEU A 59 -54.34 -25.96 14.09
N ALA A 60 -55.00 -24.84 14.39
CA ALA A 60 -56.08 -24.82 15.37
C ALA A 60 -57.19 -23.85 14.93
N LEU A 61 -58.40 -24.39 14.91
CA LEU A 61 -59.66 -23.77 14.55
C LEU A 61 -60.16 -22.78 15.61
N ALA A 62 -61.02 -21.85 15.19
CA ALA A 62 -61.83 -20.99 16.03
C ALA A 62 -63.02 -21.74 16.67
N THR A 63 -63.43 -21.36 17.89
CA THR A 63 -64.81 -20.94 18.25
C THR A 63 -64.98 -20.55 19.73
N ARG A 64 -65.51 -19.33 19.93
CA ARG A 64 -66.49 -18.83 20.93
C ARG A 64 -66.40 -19.22 22.43
N GLY A 65 -66.30 -18.17 23.25
CA GLY A 65 -66.86 -18.08 24.60
C GLY A 65 -66.88 -16.63 25.05
N ALA A 66 -68.06 -16.07 25.29
CA ALA A 66 -68.26 -14.71 25.81
C ALA A 66 -68.46 -14.79 27.32
N GLU A 67 -67.77 -13.94 28.10
CA GLU A 67 -68.26 -13.45 29.39
C GLU A 67 -67.48 -12.20 29.85
N THR A 68 -68.26 -11.22 30.30
CA THR A 68 -67.96 -9.84 30.69
C THR A 68 -67.35 -9.72 32.09
N ALA A 69 -66.24 -8.97 32.27
CA ALA A 69 -65.92 -8.27 33.53
C ALA A 69 -64.79 -7.22 33.39
N GLY A 70 -65.09 -5.95 33.70
CA GLY A 70 -64.19 -4.96 34.35
C GLY A 70 -63.19 -4.16 33.48
N PRO A 71 -63.16 -2.81 33.55
CA PRO A 71 -62.08 -2.01 32.97
C PRO A 71 -60.86 -1.99 33.93
N ASP A 72 -59.79 -2.68 33.56
CA ASP A 72 -58.47 -2.59 34.19
C ASP A 72 -57.67 -1.43 33.54
N PRO A 73 -56.74 -0.76 34.26
CA PRO A 73 -56.03 0.39 33.74
C PRO A 73 -55.06 -0.01 32.62
N ALA A 74 -55.02 0.81 31.57
CA ALA A 74 -54.22 0.57 30.37
C ALA A 74 -52.76 0.26 30.71
N ALA A 75 -52.34 -0.96 30.40
CA ALA A 75 -50.93 -1.33 30.34
C ALA A 75 -50.22 -0.41 29.32
N PRO A 76 -48.96 0.02 29.58
CA PRO A 76 -48.21 0.78 28.61
C PRO A 76 -48.11 -0.06 27.33
N SER A 77 -48.48 0.54 26.20
CA SER A 77 -48.30 -0.08 24.89
C SER A 77 -46.86 -0.57 24.78
N PRO A 78 -46.61 -1.81 24.32
CA PRO A 78 -45.25 -2.18 23.98
C PRO A 78 -44.78 -1.16 22.95
N THR A 79 -43.70 -0.43 23.25
CA THR A 79 -42.96 0.32 22.26
C THR A 79 -42.68 -0.67 21.14
N ALA A 80 -43.34 -0.48 19.99
CA ALA A 80 -43.03 -1.26 18.82
C ALA A 80 -41.54 -1.06 18.54
N THR A 81 -40.75 -2.11 18.71
CA THR A 81 -39.45 -2.20 18.06
C THR A 81 -39.70 -1.86 16.59
N PRO A 82 -38.98 -0.90 16.01
CA PRO A 82 -39.12 -0.62 14.58
C PRO A 82 -38.96 -1.96 13.86
N ALA A 83 -39.90 -2.30 12.97
CA ALA A 83 -39.60 -3.30 11.96
C ALA A 83 -38.29 -2.89 11.27
N PRO A 84 -37.38 -3.82 10.90
CA PRO A 84 -36.17 -3.45 10.18
C PRO A 84 -36.59 -2.53 9.03
N GLY A 85 -36.18 -1.26 9.14
CA GLY A 85 -36.53 -0.26 8.16
C GLY A 85 -35.87 -0.64 6.85
N ASP A 86 -36.56 -0.41 5.74
CA ASP A 86 -35.95 -0.50 4.42
C ASP A 86 -34.72 0.42 4.42
N VAL A 87 -33.53 -0.18 4.38
CA VAL A 87 -32.27 0.55 4.22
C VAL A 87 -32.28 1.12 2.81
N ASP A 88 -32.06 2.44 2.69
CA ASP A 88 -31.94 3.09 1.38
C ASP A 88 -30.52 2.88 0.85
N TRP A 89 -30.31 1.75 0.17
CA TRP A 89 -29.01 1.36 -0.34
C TRP A 89 -28.53 2.29 -1.47
N VAL A 90 -27.27 2.69 -1.40
CA VAL A 90 -26.61 3.39 -2.50
C VAL A 90 -26.41 2.40 -3.66
N THR A 91 -27.15 2.59 -4.76
CA THR A 91 -27.17 1.66 -5.91
C THR A 91 -26.32 2.11 -7.09
N ARG A 92 -25.63 3.25 -6.98
CA ARG A 92 -24.70 3.77 -7.99
C ARG A 92 -23.38 4.16 -7.36
N VAL A 93 -22.28 3.97 -8.09
CA VAL A 93 -20.97 4.44 -7.66
C VAL A 93 -20.96 5.98 -7.72
N PRO A 94 -20.66 6.68 -6.61
CA PRO A 94 -20.51 8.13 -6.63
C PRO A 94 -19.43 8.56 -7.62
N ALA A 95 -19.67 9.63 -8.38
CA ALA A 95 -18.74 10.09 -9.43
C ALA A 95 -17.37 10.52 -8.87
N ASP A 96 -17.34 10.92 -7.61
CA ASP A 96 -16.17 11.33 -6.83
C ASP A 96 -15.61 10.21 -5.93
N PHE A 97 -16.14 8.98 -6.05
CA PHE A 97 -15.63 7.84 -5.28
C PHE A 97 -14.14 7.64 -5.59
N PRO A 98 -13.26 7.52 -4.57
CA PRO A 98 -11.81 7.58 -4.76
C PRO A 98 -11.22 6.24 -5.26
N LEU A 99 -11.80 5.63 -6.30
CA LEU A 99 -11.43 4.29 -6.78
C LEU A 99 -9.93 4.16 -7.10
N GLY A 100 -9.30 5.22 -7.61
CA GLY A 100 -7.86 5.26 -7.92
C GLY A 100 -6.94 5.61 -6.76
N ALA A 101 -7.45 5.80 -5.54
CA ALA A 101 -6.61 6.15 -4.41
C ALA A 101 -5.60 5.05 -4.12
N GLY A 102 -4.35 5.46 -3.87
CA GLY A 102 -3.22 4.56 -3.65
C GLY A 102 -2.64 3.88 -4.89
N LEU A 103 -3.20 4.12 -6.09
CA LEU A 103 -2.71 3.52 -7.36
C LEU A 103 -1.96 4.51 -8.27
N ARG A 104 -2.02 5.81 -7.96
CA ARG A 104 -1.20 6.80 -8.66
C ARG A 104 0.28 6.42 -8.48
N GLY A 105 1.10 6.53 -9.52
CA GLY A 105 2.53 6.19 -9.47
C GLY A 105 2.88 4.75 -9.86
N LEU A 106 1.91 3.90 -10.20
CA LEU A 106 2.16 2.55 -10.72
C LEU A 106 2.37 2.50 -12.25
N GLY A 107 2.03 3.57 -13.00
CA GLY A 107 2.23 3.65 -14.44
C GLY A 107 1.40 4.76 -15.09
N GLU A 108 0.83 4.51 -16.28
CA GLU A 108 -0.04 5.46 -17.00
C GLU A 108 -1.26 5.89 -16.16
N GLN A 109 -1.90 7.00 -16.56
CA GLN A 109 -3.09 7.49 -15.86
C GLN A 109 -4.18 6.41 -15.85
N PRO A 110 -4.72 6.06 -14.67
CA PRO A 110 -5.74 5.04 -14.59
C PRO A 110 -6.96 5.40 -15.44
N GLU A 111 -7.36 4.51 -16.34
CA GLU A 111 -8.59 4.66 -17.12
C GLU A 111 -9.77 4.13 -16.30
N VAL A 112 -10.80 4.96 -16.14
CA VAL A 112 -12.05 4.56 -15.49
C VAL A 112 -13.02 4.09 -16.56
N VAL A 113 -13.38 2.81 -16.50
CA VAL A 113 -14.36 2.19 -17.41
C VAL A 113 -15.70 2.07 -16.68
N PRO A 114 -16.71 2.89 -17.01
CA PRO A 114 -18.02 2.82 -16.39
C PRO A 114 -18.90 1.71 -17.02
N GLY A 115 -19.72 1.05 -16.20
CA GLY A 115 -20.77 0.15 -16.63
C GLY A 115 -20.45 -1.34 -16.48
N PHE A 116 -21.41 -2.19 -16.88
CA PHE A 116 -21.43 -3.65 -16.63
C PHE A 116 -20.51 -4.51 -17.50
N ALA A 117 -19.67 -3.88 -18.34
CA ALA A 117 -18.72 -4.59 -19.19
C ALA A 117 -17.24 -4.43 -18.75
N PRO A 118 -16.89 -4.50 -17.45
CA PRO A 118 -15.49 -4.56 -17.06
C PRO A 118 -14.86 -5.85 -17.60
N ASP A 119 -13.63 -5.80 -18.14
CA ASP A 119 -12.82 -7.01 -18.22
C ASP A 119 -12.65 -7.45 -16.76
N PRO A 120 -13.02 -8.67 -16.37
CA PRO A 120 -13.11 -9.04 -14.98
C PRO A 120 -11.77 -8.72 -14.30
N PRO A 121 -11.74 -7.85 -13.28
CA PRO A 121 -10.50 -7.56 -12.58
C PRO A 121 -10.01 -8.80 -11.82
N VAL A 122 -10.76 -9.90 -11.83
CA VAL A 122 -10.42 -11.17 -11.20
C VAL A 122 -10.70 -12.30 -12.19
N ARG A 123 -9.64 -12.85 -12.79
CA ARG A 123 -9.73 -14.08 -13.57
C ARG A 123 -9.69 -15.28 -12.63
N GLY A 124 -10.88 -15.73 -12.23
CA GLY A 124 -11.01 -16.86 -11.31
C GLY A 124 -10.54 -18.20 -11.89
N CYS A 125 -10.41 -19.17 -10.98
CA CYS A 125 -10.08 -20.56 -11.29
C CYS A 125 -10.99 -21.12 -12.38
N GLN A 126 -10.35 -21.56 -13.48
CA GLN A 126 -10.99 -22.11 -14.68
C GLN A 126 -11.94 -21.17 -15.44
N GLY A 127 -11.58 -19.88 -15.56
CA GLY A 127 -12.13 -19.00 -16.61
C GLY A 127 -13.49 -18.36 -16.30
N GLY A 128 -14.04 -18.61 -15.11
CA GLY A 128 -15.15 -17.84 -14.54
C GLY A 128 -14.69 -16.49 -14.02
N ALA A 129 -14.51 -15.55 -14.94
CA ALA A 129 -14.55 -14.12 -14.73
C ALA A 129 -15.45 -13.68 -13.55
N TYR A 130 -14.95 -12.87 -12.62
CA TYR A 130 -15.82 -12.06 -11.75
C TYR A 130 -16.53 -11.01 -12.61
N THR A 131 -17.73 -11.34 -13.09
CA THR A 131 -18.52 -10.43 -13.93
C THR A 131 -19.58 -9.74 -13.10
N ALA A 132 -20.08 -8.62 -13.60
CA ALA A 132 -21.24 -7.97 -13.03
C ALA A 132 -22.55 -8.80 -13.15
N GLU A 133 -22.50 -9.99 -13.74
CA GLU A 133 -23.66 -10.85 -14.00
C GLU A 133 -23.69 -12.12 -13.12
N ALA A 134 -22.60 -12.47 -12.43
CA ALA A 134 -22.50 -13.71 -11.65
C ALA A 134 -21.63 -13.55 -10.38
N PRO A 135 -21.95 -14.22 -9.26
CA PRO A 135 -23.11 -15.11 -9.04
C PRO A 135 -24.43 -14.36 -8.83
N VAL A 136 -24.34 -13.09 -8.46
CA VAL A 136 -25.47 -12.16 -8.34
C VAL A 136 -25.21 -11.01 -9.31
N ARG A 137 -26.26 -10.51 -9.97
CA ARG A 137 -26.13 -9.38 -10.89
C ARG A 137 -25.91 -8.08 -10.09
N ALA A 138 -24.84 -7.37 -10.38
CA ALA A 138 -24.61 -6.02 -9.85
C ALA A 138 -25.59 -5.02 -10.47
N LEU A 139 -25.91 -3.95 -9.73
CA LEU A 139 -26.71 -2.80 -10.15
C LEU A 139 -25.86 -1.66 -10.73
N ASP A 140 -24.57 -1.60 -10.39
CA ASP A 140 -23.61 -0.70 -10.99
C ASP A 140 -22.20 -1.29 -10.85
N ALA A 141 -21.31 -0.91 -11.76
CA ALA A 141 -19.92 -1.34 -11.75
C ALA A 141 -19.02 -0.27 -12.35
N VAL A 142 -17.86 -0.08 -11.72
CA VAL A 142 -16.79 0.77 -12.25
C VAL A 142 -15.48 0.02 -12.13
N GLN A 143 -14.71 -0.02 -13.22
CA GLN A 143 -13.35 -0.56 -13.24
C GLN A 143 -12.33 0.55 -13.41
N LEU A 144 -11.17 0.32 -12.81
CA LEU A 144 -9.97 1.11 -12.97
C LEU A 144 -8.81 0.17 -13.30
N ASP A 145 -8.15 0.44 -14.42
CA ASP A 145 -6.93 -0.24 -14.83
C ASP A 145 -5.72 0.68 -14.62
N ALA A 146 -4.77 0.24 -13.80
CA ALA A 146 -3.49 0.89 -13.60
C ALA A 146 -2.38 -0.02 -14.17
N PRO A 147 -2.08 0.11 -15.48
CA PRO A 147 -1.01 -0.68 -16.09
C PRO A 147 0.33 -0.29 -15.47
N ASN A 148 1.28 -1.23 -15.42
CA ASN A 148 2.65 -0.87 -15.03
C ASN A 148 3.29 0.06 -16.09
N ALA A 149 4.42 0.67 -15.73
CA ALA A 149 5.24 1.43 -16.66
C ALA A 149 5.59 0.60 -17.93
N PRO A 150 5.70 1.22 -19.12
CA PRO A 150 6.04 0.52 -20.36
C PRO A 150 7.29 -0.36 -20.19
N GLY A 151 7.16 -1.66 -20.52
CA GLY A 151 8.23 -2.65 -20.39
C GLY A 151 8.29 -3.40 -19.06
N SER A 152 7.41 -3.09 -18.10
CA SER A 152 7.19 -3.91 -16.91
C SER A 152 6.07 -4.92 -17.15
N GLU A 153 6.34 -6.18 -16.82
CA GLU A 153 5.30 -7.22 -16.78
C GLU A 153 4.49 -7.04 -15.49
N GLY A 154 3.22 -6.64 -15.64
CA GLY A 154 2.23 -6.60 -14.56
C GLY A 154 1.29 -5.38 -14.57
N GLY A 155 0.52 -5.19 -13.49
CA GLY A 155 -0.44 -4.12 -13.32
C GLY A 155 -1.36 -4.34 -12.11
N VAL A 156 -2.12 -3.31 -11.77
CA VAL A 156 -3.20 -3.39 -10.79
C VAL A 156 -4.52 -3.12 -11.49
N GLN A 157 -5.47 -4.04 -11.32
CA GLN A 157 -6.86 -3.85 -11.74
C GLN A 157 -7.72 -3.71 -10.49
N ARG A 158 -8.65 -2.76 -10.50
CA ARG A 158 -9.56 -2.53 -9.38
C ARG A 158 -10.98 -2.32 -9.90
N GLY A 159 -11.91 -3.13 -9.43
CA GLY A 159 -13.34 -2.99 -9.71
C GLY A 159 -14.13 -2.71 -8.44
N LEU A 160 -15.12 -1.84 -8.54
CA LEU A 160 -16.14 -1.64 -7.51
C LEU A 160 -17.49 -2.06 -8.09
N LEU A 161 -18.16 -2.99 -7.42
CA LEU A 161 -19.46 -3.52 -7.81
C LEU A 161 -20.49 -3.26 -6.72
N ILE A 162 -21.66 -2.79 -7.13
CA ILE A 162 -22.75 -2.41 -6.24
C ILE A 162 -23.91 -3.37 -6.43
N TYR A 163 -24.48 -3.87 -5.33
CA TYR A 163 -25.56 -4.85 -5.32
C TYR A 163 -26.86 -4.24 -4.78
N ALA A 164 -27.96 -4.99 -4.85
CA ALA A 164 -29.25 -4.54 -4.35
C ALA A 164 -29.24 -4.28 -2.83
N ASP A 165 -28.51 -5.09 -2.08
CA ASP A 165 -28.40 -5.07 -0.63
C ASP A 165 -27.10 -5.77 -0.18
N ASP A 166 -26.87 -5.83 1.14
CA ASP A 166 -25.72 -6.50 1.74
C ASP A 166 -25.78 -8.03 1.62
N GLU A 167 -26.97 -8.62 1.48
CA GLU A 167 -27.12 -10.06 1.32
C GLU A 167 -26.58 -10.53 -0.02
N ALA A 168 -26.93 -9.83 -1.10
CA ALA A 168 -26.39 -10.03 -2.42
C ALA A 168 -24.85 -9.87 -2.46
N ALA A 169 -24.30 -8.84 -1.80
CA ALA A 169 -22.85 -8.63 -1.72
C ALA A 169 -22.13 -9.76 -0.94
N ARG A 170 -22.74 -10.24 0.15
CA ARG A 170 -22.23 -11.37 0.94
C ARG A 170 -22.29 -12.69 0.19
N GLU A 171 -23.34 -12.95 -0.59
CA GLU A 171 -23.46 -14.14 -1.42
C GLU A 171 -22.30 -14.25 -2.41
N VAL A 172 -21.88 -13.12 -2.98
CA VAL A 172 -20.75 -13.05 -3.90
C VAL A 172 -19.43 -13.44 -3.22
N LEU A 173 -19.18 -12.95 -1.99
CA LEU A 173 -17.99 -13.31 -1.22
C LEU A 173 -18.03 -14.80 -0.82
N ALA A 174 -19.18 -15.28 -0.34
CA ALA A 174 -19.36 -16.66 0.10
C ALA A 174 -19.18 -17.66 -1.06
N ALA A 175 -19.71 -17.35 -2.25
CA ALA A 175 -19.50 -18.16 -3.45
C ALA A 175 -18.02 -18.28 -3.80
N ARG A 176 -17.22 -17.22 -3.57
CA ARG A 176 -15.78 -17.24 -3.82
C ARG A 176 -15.03 -18.05 -2.77
N GLU A 177 -15.37 -17.91 -1.50
CA GLU A 177 -14.78 -18.72 -0.43
C GLU A 177 -15.05 -20.21 -0.64
N ALA A 178 -16.27 -20.57 -1.04
CA ALA A 178 -16.65 -21.94 -1.39
C ALA A 178 -15.80 -22.46 -2.56
N ALA A 179 -15.67 -21.68 -3.64
CA ALA A 179 -14.84 -22.05 -4.79
C ALA A 179 -13.36 -22.27 -4.40
N LEU A 180 -12.81 -21.41 -3.52
CA LEU A 180 -11.45 -21.57 -2.99
C LEU A 180 -11.31 -22.85 -2.14
N ALA A 181 -12.31 -23.15 -1.31
CA ALA A 181 -12.33 -24.35 -0.47
C ALA A 181 -12.43 -25.65 -1.28
N ASP A 182 -13.14 -25.62 -2.41
CA ASP A 182 -13.37 -26.78 -3.29
C ASP A 182 -12.14 -27.15 -4.16
N GLY A 183 -11.00 -26.47 -4.00
CA GLY A 183 -9.76 -26.79 -4.73
C GLY A 183 -9.65 -26.02 -6.04
N CYS A 184 -9.53 -24.71 -5.91
CA CYS A 184 -9.47 -23.73 -6.99
C CYS A 184 -8.08 -23.70 -7.67
N GLY A 185 -7.71 -24.77 -8.39
CA GLY A 185 -6.45 -24.83 -9.16
C GLY A 185 -5.19 -24.55 -8.33
N SER A 186 -4.35 -23.60 -8.78
CA SER A 186 -3.12 -23.16 -8.11
C SER A 186 -3.35 -22.06 -7.05
N ALA A 187 -4.60 -21.75 -6.72
CA ALA A 187 -4.92 -20.69 -5.76
C ALA A 187 -4.55 -21.11 -4.33
N ALA A 188 -3.87 -20.22 -3.62
CA ALA A 188 -3.54 -20.37 -2.22
C ALA A 188 -4.19 -19.24 -1.40
N PRO A 189 -5.13 -19.54 -0.48
CA PRO A 189 -5.75 -18.52 0.35
C PRO A 189 -4.73 -17.92 1.32
N LEU A 190 -4.82 -16.60 1.52
CA LEU A 190 -3.98 -15.81 2.41
C LEU A 190 -4.81 -15.29 3.60
N VAL A 191 -4.14 -14.71 4.60
CA VAL A 191 -4.82 -14.00 5.69
C VAL A 191 -5.07 -12.57 5.24
N SER A 192 -6.31 -12.12 5.35
CA SER A 192 -6.65 -10.70 5.17
C SER A 192 -6.56 -9.96 6.50
N ASP A 193 -5.98 -8.76 6.48
CA ASP A 193 -5.98 -7.84 7.63
C ASP A 193 -7.09 -6.76 7.51
N LEU A 194 -7.93 -6.85 6.47
CA LEU A 194 -9.01 -5.89 6.19
C LEU A 194 -10.36 -6.22 6.85
N GLY A 195 -10.42 -7.28 7.67
CA GLY A 195 -11.60 -7.66 8.46
C GLY A 195 -12.38 -8.85 7.91
N GLU A 196 -13.50 -9.18 8.56
CA GLU A 196 -14.28 -10.41 8.31
C GLU A 196 -15.01 -10.40 6.96
N GLY A 197 -15.25 -9.23 6.37
CA GLY A 197 -15.80 -9.09 5.01
C GLY A 197 -14.73 -9.12 3.93
N SER A 198 -13.65 -9.89 4.09
CA SER A 198 -12.58 -9.89 3.09
C SER A 198 -11.91 -11.24 2.85
N VAL A 199 -11.58 -11.49 1.59
CA VAL A 199 -10.95 -12.73 1.12
C VAL A 199 -9.76 -12.37 0.24
N VAL A 200 -8.62 -12.97 0.53
CA VAL A 200 -7.37 -12.74 -0.22
C VAL A 200 -6.79 -14.09 -0.62
N TRP A 201 -6.32 -14.21 -1.86
CA TRP A 201 -5.60 -15.38 -2.33
C TRP A 201 -4.55 -14.98 -3.36
N VAL A 202 -3.57 -15.86 -3.57
CA VAL A 202 -2.64 -15.77 -4.69
C VAL A 202 -2.92 -16.91 -5.65
N GLN A 203 -3.05 -16.60 -6.93
CA GLN A 203 -3.10 -17.56 -8.02
C GLN A 203 -1.75 -17.57 -8.73
N ARG A 204 -1.18 -18.76 -8.95
CA ARG A 204 0.11 -18.91 -9.63
C ARG A 204 -0.11 -19.34 -11.07
N SER A 205 0.57 -18.71 -12.02
CA SER A 205 0.55 -19.09 -13.43
C SER A 205 1.91 -19.64 -13.86
N GLY A 206 1.88 -20.84 -14.45
CA GLY A 206 3.06 -21.52 -14.99
C GLY A 206 4.13 -21.89 -13.95
N ASP A 207 5.25 -22.42 -14.44
CA ASP A 207 6.43 -22.75 -13.64
C ASP A 207 7.36 -21.52 -13.44
N ALA A 208 7.08 -20.42 -14.16
CA ALA A 208 7.93 -19.23 -14.29
C ALA A 208 7.85 -18.25 -13.11
N GLY A 209 7.03 -18.53 -12.10
CA GLY A 209 6.96 -17.71 -10.89
C GLY A 209 6.10 -16.45 -11.00
N GLU A 210 5.27 -16.30 -12.04
CA GLU A 210 4.24 -15.26 -12.07
C GLU A 210 3.10 -15.59 -11.11
N GLY A 211 2.51 -14.56 -10.52
CA GLY A 211 1.30 -14.69 -9.72
C GLY A 211 0.38 -13.50 -9.84
N GLU A 212 -0.87 -13.77 -9.49
CA GLU A 212 -1.95 -12.80 -9.39
C GLU A 212 -2.44 -12.84 -7.95
N LEU A 213 -2.23 -11.75 -7.21
CA LEU A 213 -2.80 -11.57 -5.88
C LEU A 213 -4.17 -10.92 -6.03
N VAL A 214 -5.20 -11.60 -5.57
CA VAL A 214 -6.58 -11.13 -5.61
C VAL A 214 -7.07 -10.86 -4.21
N GLN A 215 -7.75 -9.72 -4.05
CA GLN A 215 -8.38 -9.28 -2.83
C GLN A 215 -9.83 -8.84 -3.10
N LEU A 216 -10.77 -9.43 -2.36
CA LEU A 216 -12.16 -9.01 -2.29
C LEU A 216 -12.46 -8.42 -0.91
N VAL A 217 -13.17 -7.30 -0.87
CA VAL A 217 -13.62 -6.64 0.36
C VAL A 217 -15.08 -6.23 0.22
N THR A 218 -15.91 -6.55 1.20
CA THR A 218 -17.34 -6.23 1.23
C THR A 218 -17.67 -5.28 2.36
N VAL A 219 -18.44 -4.23 2.06
CA VAL A 219 -19.00 -3.29 3.05
C VAL A 219 -20.41 -2.92 2.58
N GLY A 220 -21.42 -3.25 3.39
CA GLY A 220 -22.83 -3.11 3.03
C GLY A 220 -23.12 -3.79 1.69
N ASN A 221 -23.71 -3.05 0.74
CA ASN A 221 -24.08 -3.58 -0.58
C ASN A 221 -22.97 -3.48 -1.64
N ALA A 222 -21.73 -3.14 -1.27
CA ALA A 222 -20.61 -3.01 -2.20
C ALA A 222 -19.55 -4.10 -2.05
N VAL A 223 -18.95 -4.49 -3.18
CA VAL A 223 -17.77 -5.36 -3.26
C VAL A 223 -16.66 -4.63 -4.01
N LEU A 224 -15.53 -4.42 -3.34
CA LEU A 224 -14.28 -3.98 -3.96
C LEU A 224 -13.46 -5.21 -4.33
N ALA A 225 -13.15 -5.35 -5.62
CA ALA A 225 -12.25 -6.36 -6.15
C ALA A 225 -10.95 -5.70 -6.59
N THR A 226 -9.80 -6.21 -6.14
CA THR A 226 -8.48 -5.76 -6.59
C THR A 226 -7.67 -6.97 -7.01
N SER A 227 -7.02 -6.89 -8.16
CA SER A 227 -6.03 -7.85 -8.63
C SER A 227 -4.70 -7.15 -8.86
N THR A 228 -3.62 -7.81 -8.47
CA THR A 228 -2.25 -7.35 -8.63
C THR A 228 -1.44 -8.49 -9.23
N THR A 229 -0.96 -8.31 -10.46
CA THR A 229 -0.07 -9.27 -11.11
C THR A 229 1.38 -8.93 -10.78
N PHE A 230 2.19 -9.94 -10.41
CA PHE A 230 3.55 -9.77 -9.94
C PHE A 230 4.41 -11.02 -10.27
N GLY A 231 5.72 -10.84 -10.36
CA GLY A 231 6.70 -11.94 -10.45
C GLY A 231 7.14 -12.45 -9.07
N GLY A 232 7.72 -13.64 -9.03
CA GLY A 232 8.25 -14.23 -7.79
C GLY A 232 7.21 -14.92 -6.89
N ALA A 233 6.03 -15.26 -7.38
CA ALA A 233 4.96 -15.91 -6.60
C ALA A 233 5.30 -17.31 -6.05
N GLY A 234 6.42 -17.91 -6.49
CA GLY A 234 6.99 -19.11 -5.89
C GLY A 234 7.64 -18.87 -4.52
N ASP A 235 8.00 -17.63 -4.21
CA ASP A 235 8.60 -17.21 -2.96
C ASP A 235 7.53 -16.67 -1.98
N ALA A 236 7.45 -17.27 -0.79
CA ALA A 236 6.48 -16.87 0.22
C ALA A 236 6.70 -15.45 0.74
N GLN A 237 7.94 -14.95 0.77
CA GLN A 237 8.26 -13.59 1.19
C GLN A 237 7.78 -12.56 0.16
N VAL A 238 7.96 -12.84 -1.14
CA VAL A 238 7.47 -11.97 -2.22
C VAL A 238 5.94 -11.90 -2.21
N VAL A 239 5.26 -13.03 -2.00
CA VAL A 239 3.79 -13.08 -1.84
C VAL A 239 3.34 -12.23 -0.65
N GLU A 240 4.02 -12.33 0.50
CA GLU A 240 3.66 -11.56 1.70
C GLU A 240 3.88 -10.05 1.49
N GLN A 241 5.02 -9.66 0.92
CA GLN A 241 5.29 -8.25 0.61
C GLN A 241 4.26 -7.68 -0.38
N THR A 242 3.89 -8.45 -1.41
CA THR A 242 2.87 -8.06 -2.37
C THR A 242 1.50 -7.90 -1.70
N ARG A 243 1.15 -8.81 -0.77
CA ARG A 243 -0.09 -8.73 0.03
C ARG A 243 -0.12 -7.45 0.87
N GLU A 244 0.95 -7.16 1.60
CA GLU A 244 1.04 -5.97 2.45
C GLU A 244 0.93 -4.68 1.62
N LEU A 245 1.61 -4.63 0.47
CA LEU A 245 1.53 -3.50 -0.44
C LEU A 245 0.11 -3.34 -1.02
N ALA A 246 -0.53 -4.41 -1.47
CA ALA A 246 -1.89 -4.39 -2.01
C ALA A 246 -2.93 -3.93 -0.97
N GLN A 247 -2.76 -4.34 0.30
CA GLN A 247 -3.62 -3.91 1.41
C GLN A 247 -3.39 -2.44 1.75
N SER A 248 -2.13 -2.01 1.82
CA SER A 248 -1.76 -0.62 2.08
C SER A 248 -2.30 0.34 1.01
N THR A 249 -2.11 0.00 -0.27
CA THR A 249 -2.60 0.79 -1.42
C THR A 249 -4.13 0.78 -1.56
N SER A 250 -4.82 -0.18 -0.92
CA SER A 250 -6.29 -0.25 -0.92
C SER A 250 -6.92 0.37 0.31
N ALA A 251 -6.16 0.71 1.36
CA ALA A 251 -6.69 1.11 2.67
C ALA A 251 -7.68 2.28 2.60
N LEU A 252 -7.38 3.31 1.81
CA LEU A 252 -8.26 4.49 1.66
C LEU A 252 -9.54 4.16 0.87
N VAL A 253 -9.46 3.31 -0.15
CA VAL A 253 -10.65 2.91 -0.91
C VAL A 253 -11.55 2.02 -0.07
N VAL A 254 -10.95 1.08 0.66
CA VAL A 254 -11.66 0.20 1.60
C VAL A 254 -12.37 1.01 2.69
N SER A 255 -11.71 2.01 3.27
CA SER A 255 -12.35 2.89 4.26
C SER A 255 -13.45 3.75 3.65
N SER A 256 -13.30 4.15 2.38
CA SER A 256 -14.32 4.89 1.62
C SER A 256 -15.57 4.07 1.30
N LEU A 257 -15.51 2.73 1.36
CA LEU A 257 -16.69 1.88 1.16
C LEU A 257 -17.78 2.08 2.24
N CYS A 258 -17.49 2.82 3.32
CA CYS A 258 -18.49 3.15 4.34
C CYS A 258 -19.73 3.87 3.79
N VAL A 259 -19.65 4.50 2.61
CA VAL A 259 -20.82 5.13 1.95
C VAL A 259 -21.85 4.11 1.48
N PHE A 260 -21.47 2.84 1.36
CA PHE A 260 -22.33 1.73 0.94
C PHE A 260 -22.85 0.90 2.13
N ALA A 261 -22.48 1.26 3.37
CA ALA A 261 -22.95 0.57 4.57
C ALA A 261 -24.45 0.82 4.82
N ALA A 262 -25.08 -0.06 5.62
CA ALA A 262 -26.48 0.12 6.03
C ALA A 262 -26.71 1.41 6.84
N ASP A 263 -25.68 1.86 7.55
CA ASP A 263 -25.58 3.17 8.18
C ASP A 263 -24.40 3.91 7.50
N PRO A 264 -24.66 4.63 6.39
CA PRO A 264 -23.60 5.17 5.57
C PRO A 264 -22.88 6.33 6.27
N CYS A 265 -21.56 6.39 6.09
CA CYS A 265 -20.81 7.57 6.52
C CYS A 265 -21.27 8.80 5.73
N SER A 266 -21.39 9.95 6.41
CA SER A 266 -21.84 11.21 5.80
C SER A 266 -20.89 11.74 4.72
N GLN A 267 -19.62 11.34 4.78
CA GLN A 267 -18.64 11.53 3.73
C GLN A 267 -17.67 10.35 3.81
N PRO A 268 -17.27 9.73 2.68
CA PRO A 268 -16.14 8.82 2.71
C PRO A 268 -14.94 9.58 3.29
N PRO A 269 -14.04 8.95 4.06
CA PRO A 269 -12.75 9.56 4.36
C PRO A 269 -12.15 9.99 3.04
N GLY A 270 -12.17 11.30 2.77
CA GLY A 270 -11.69 11.83 1.52
C GLY A 270 -10.26 11.35 1.33
N ALA A 271 -9.87 11.04 0.09
CA ALA A 271 -8.48 11.25 -0.27
C ALA A 271 -8.17 12.66 0.21
N PRO A 272 -7.27 12.84 1.21
CA PRO A 272 -7.28 13.97 2.13
C PRO A 272 -7.67 15.22 1.37
N ASP A 273 -8.92 15.65 1.59
CA ASP A 273 -9.43 16.84 0.95
C ASP A 273 -8.40 17.92 1.21
N ALA A 274 -8.15 18.78 0.23
CA ALA A 274 -7.39 20.00 0.41
C ALA A 274 -8.15 20.99 1.34
N ALA A 275 -8.67 20.49 2.47
CA ALA A 275 -9.16 21.22 3.61
C ALA A 275 -8.02 22.12 4.05
N ALA A 276 -8.16 23.40 3.71
CA ALA A 276 -7.33 24.55 4.06
C ALA A 276 -5.99 24.12 4.66
N THR A 277 -5.11 23.57 3.82
CA THR A 277 -3.79 23.21 4.29
C THR A 277 -3.16 24.52 4.73
N THR A 278 -2.90 24.64 6.03
CA THR A 278 -2.18 25.80 6.54
C THR A 278 -0.92 25.91 5.70
N ALA A 279 -0.61 27.12 5.19
CA ALA A 279 0.59 27.31 4.41
C ALA A 279 1.78 26.69 5.18
N GLY A 280 2.42 25.67 4.59
CA GLY A 280 3.49 24.91 5.24
C GLY A 280 3.14 23.48 5.69
N ASP A 281 1.88 23.04 5.67
CA ASP A 281 1.54 21.64 6.02
C ASP A 281 1.58 20.69 4.81
N ARG A 282 1.57 21.24 3.59
CA ARG A 282 1.65 20.50 2.32
C ARG A 282 2.68 21.15 1.41
N VAL A 283 3.44 20.31 0.73
CA VAL A 283 4.41 20.74 -0.27
C VAL A 283 3.65 21.30 -1.47
N PRO A 284 3.95 22.52 -1.97
CA PRO A 284 3.32 23.03 -3.18
C PRO A 284 3.52 22.09 -4.38
N ASP A 285 2.53 21.97 -5.28
CA ASP A 285 2.65 21.10 -6.45
C ASP A 285 3.77 21.55 -7.42
N GLY A 286 4.07 22.86 -7.44
CA GLY A 286 5.20 23.43 -8.19
C GLY A 286 6.49 23.55 -7.37
N PHE A 287 6.63 22.84 -6.24
CA PHE A 287 7.86 22.86 -5.46
C PHE A 287 9.02 22.28 -6.29
N PRO A 288 10.20 22.92 -6.34
CA PRO A 288 11.27 22.58 -7.28
C PRO A 288 12.06 21.34 -6.84
N LEU A 289 11.38 20.23 -6.52
CA LEU A 289 12.01 19.03 -5.96
C LEU A 289 13.00 18.37 -6.92
N THR A 290 12.86 18.61 -8.22
CA THR A 290 13.73 18.13 -9.30
C THR A 290 14.87 19.11 -9.65
N ALA A 291 14.99 20.27 -8.98
CA ALA A 291 16.01 21.26 -9.31
C ALA A 291 17.44 20.69 -9.26
N GLY A 292 18.20 20.87 -10.35
CA GLY A 292 19.55 20.30 -10.50
C GLY A 292 19.59 18.83 -10.97
N TYR A 293 18.44 18.20 -11.23
CA TYR A 293 18.40 16.94 -11.97
C TYR A 293 18.58 17.18 -13.48
N PRO A 294 19.13 16.21 -14.23
CA PRO A 294 19.12 16.26 -15.68
C PRO A 294 17.68 16.23 -16.22
N ASP A 295 17.51 16.64 -17.47
CA ASP A 295 16.23 16.48 -18.17
C ASP A 295 16.03 15.04 -18.64
N ASP A 296 14.84 14.75 -19.18
CA ASP A 296 14.52 13.44 -19.75
C ASP A 296 15.39 13.07 -20.94
N ALA A 297 15.82 14.06 -21.72
CA ALA A 297 16.64 13.85 -22.91
C ALA A 297 18.05 13.35 -22.56
N ALA A 298 18.52 13.60 -21.34
CA ALA A 298 19.77 13.07 -20.83
C ALA A 298 19.70 11.58 -20.47
N ALA A 299 18.51 11.00 -20.31
CA ALA A 299 18.37 9.58 -20.02
C ALA A 299 18.52 8.73 -21.29
N GLY A 300 19.12 7.54 -21.15
CA GLY A 300 19.19 6.58 -22.24
C GLY A 300 17.78 6.13 -22.69
N SER A 301 17.66 5.74 -23.96
CA SER A 301 16.40 5.21 -24.50
C SER A 301 15.86 4.07 -23.64
N GLY A 302 14.60 4.18 -23.22
CA GLY A 302 13.91 3.17 -22.39
C GLY A 302 14.22 3.26 -20.90
N GLN A 303 14.91 4.31 -20.44
CA GLN A 303 15.15 4.56 -19.03
C GLN A 303 14.10 5.50 -18.45
N PRO A 304 13.81 5.45 -17.15
CA PRO A 304 12.73 6.24 -16.56
C PRO A 304 12.91 7.75 -16.67
N GLY A 305 14.15 8.25 -16.79
CA GLY A 305 14.41 9.68 -16.88
C GLY A 305 13.94 10.45 -15.65
N LEU A 306 13.55 11.70 -15.85
CA LEU A 306 13.02 12.62 -14.85
C LEU A 306 11.62 12.20 -14.41
N GLN A 307 11.50 11.91 -13.13
CA GLN A 307 10.24 11.65 -12.47
C GLN A 307 9.89 12.88 -11.63
N GLU A 308 8.88 13.60 -12.10
CA GLU A 308 8.36 14.78 -11.41
C GLU A 308 7.82 14.47 -10.01
N LEU A 309 7.52 15.54 -9.27
CA LEU A 309 6.96 15.48 -7.92
C LEU A 309 5.69 14.59 -7.90
N SER A 310 5.73 13.55 -7.06
CA SER A 310 4.62 12.63 -6.82
C SER A 310 4.40 12.43 -5.33
N ARG A 311 3.12 12.34 -4.91
CA ARG A 311 2.70 11.94 -3.55
C ARG A 311 2.33 10.46 -3.45
N ALA A 312 2.29 9.79 -4.59
CA ALA A 312 1.78 8.44 -4.70
C ALA A 312 2.94 7.47 -4.91
N VAL A 313 3.84 7.51 -3.94
CA VAL A 313 5.12 6.80 -3.97
C VAL A 313 5.41 6.31 -2.58
N SER A 314 5.94 5.10 -2.49
CA SER A 314 6.42 4.58 -1.22
C SER A 314 7.55 5.47 -0.69
N PRO A 315 7.56 5.75 0.64
CA PRO A 315 8.69 6.39 1.27
C PRO A 315 9.97 5.60 0.99
N LEU A 316 11.10 6.30 0.96
CA LEU A 316 12.41 5.70 0.85
C LEU A 316 12.69 5.02 2.18
N THR A 317 12.76 3.70 2.15
CA THR A 317 13.20 2.91 3.30
C THR A 317 14.70 3.09 3.45
N LEU A 318 15.12 3.66 4.57
CA LEU A 318 16.53 3.92 4.86
C LEU A 318 17.06 2.81 5.75
N THR A 319 17.90 1.96 5.18
CA THR A 319 18.57 0.89 5.89
C THR A 319 20.08 1.12 5.90
N ALA A 320 20.70 0.87 7.04
CA ALA A 320 22.13 0.79 7.16
C ALA A 320 22.51 -0.10 8.33
N CYS A 321 23.50 -0.98 8.12
CA CYS A 321 24.11 -1.75 9.19
C CYS A 321 23.09 -2.61 9.95
N GLY A 322 22.19 -3.26 9.21
CA GLY A 322 21.12 -4.11 9.74
C GLY A 322 20.02 -3.37 10.50
N ARG A 323 20.04 -2.03 10.51
CA ARG A 323 19.03 -1.17 11.13
C ARG A 323 18.24 -0.43 10.06
N GLU A 324 17.02 -0.06 10.40
CA GLU A 324 16.12 0.71 9.54
C GLU A 324 15.62 1.95 10.29
N VAL A 325 15.52 3.08 9.59
CA VAL A 325 14.81 4.27 10.08
C VAL A 325 13.48 4.38 9.36
N ALA A 326 12.40 4.07 10.08
CA ALA A 326 11.05 4.22 9.58
C ALA A 326 10.64 5.71 9.57
N LEU A 327 9.84 6.08 8.58
CA LEU A 327 9.30 7.43 8.48
C LEU A 327 8.19 7.62 9.54
N PRO A 328 8.25 8.63 10.43
CA PRO A 328 7.29 8.76 11.51
C PRO A 328 5.83 8.94 11.02
N PRO A 329 4.83 8.48 11.81
CA PRO A 329 3.43 8.64 11.46
C PRO A 329 2.92 10.10 11.59
N GLY A 330 3.65 10.98 12.30
CA GLY A 330 3.27 12.39 12.54
C GLY A 330 3.50 13.36 11.38
N ARG A 331 3.61 12.87 10.14
CA ARG A 331 3.80 13.69 8.95
C ARG A 331 2.48 14.23 8.41
N THR A 332 2.50 15.43 7.86
CA THR A 332 1.35 16.06 7.18
C THR A 332 1.41 15.90 5.67
N ASP A 333 2.61 15.76 5.08
CA ASP A 333 2.78 15.48 3.65
C ASP A 333 4.07 14.69 3.39
N LEU A 334 4.09 13.98 2.26
CA LEU A 334 5.26 13.27 1.74
C LEU A 334 5.20 13.31 0.22
N VAL A 335 6.23 13.87 -0.39
CA VAL A 335 6.44 13.85 -1.83
C VAL A 335 7.78 13.23 -2.18
N ARG A 336 7.88 12.69 -3.38
CA ARG A 336 9.13 12.21 -3.98
C ARG A 336 9.28 12.74 -5.39
N ALA A 337 10.52 12.93 -5.79
CA ALA A 337 10.92 13.05 -7.18
C ALA A 337 12.14 12.17 -7.43
N GLY A 338 12.40 11.86 -8.68
CA GLY A 338 13.49 11.00 -9.08
C GLY A 338 14.08 11.42 -10.42
N TRP A 339 15.29 10.95 -10.68
CA TRP A 339 15.83 10.86 -12.01
C TRP A 339 16.67 9.59 -12.08
N SER A 340 16.54 8.82 -13.14
CA SER A 340 17.38 7.63 -13.33
C SER A 340 17.68 7.34 -14.79
N ASP A 341 18.90 6.89 -15.01
CA ASP A 341 19.39 6.27 -16.24
C ASP A 341 20.04 4.92 -15.89
N ARG A 342 20.67 4.25 -16.85
CA ARG A 342 21.31 2.93 -16.67
C ARG A 342 22.28 2.89 -15.49
N ASP A 343 23.10 3.94 -15.32
CA ASP A 343 24.22 3.94 -14.38
C ASP A 343 24.08 4.97 -13.24
N ASP A 344 23.05 5.82 -13.27
CA ASP A 344 22.87 6.93 -12.32
C ASP A 344 21.43 6.96 -11.80
N LEU A 345 21.28 7.05 -10.48
CA LEU A 345 20.00 7.11 -9.79
C LEU A 345 20.05 8.25 -8.78
N ARG A 346 19.06 9.14 -8.88
CA ARG A 346 18.87 10.29 -8.01
C ARG A 346 17.45 10.26 -7.48
N LEU A 347 17.30 10.30 -6.18
CA LEU A 347 15.99 10.28 -5.52
C LEU A 347 15.95 11.39 -4.49
N ARG A 348 14.81 12.06 -4.38
CA ARG A 348 14.54 13.01 -3.30
C ARG A 348 13.20 12.71 -2.68
N ASN A 349 13.19 12.56 -1.36
CA ASN A 349 11.98 12.56 -0.57
C ASN A 349 11.93 13.83 0.28
N LEU A 350 10.81 14.53 0.22
CA LEU A 350 10.53 15.66 1.10
C LEU A 350 9.34 15.29 1.97
N ALA A 351 9.59 15.15 3.27
CA ALA A 351 8.57 14.91 4.28
C ALA A 351 8.30 16.20 5.06
N VAL A 352 7.03 16.53 5.27
CA VAL A 352 6.59 17.66 6.10
C VAL A 352 5.93 17.10 7.36
N PHE A 353 6.32 17.61 8.52
CA PHE A 353 5.87 17.12 9.82
C PHE A 353 4.91 18.10 10.50
N ALA A 354 4.01 17.58 11.32
CA ALA A 354 3.14 18.43 12.12
C ALA A 354 3.91 19.29 13.14
N ARG A 355 5.09 18.83 13.58
CA ARG A 355 5.96 19.53 14.52
C ARG A 355 7.41 19.54 14.03
N ALA A 356 8.09 20.66 14.24
CA ALA A 356 9.53 20.78 13.94
C ALA A 356 10.40 19.83 14.78
N GLU A 357 9.94 19.43 15.97
CA GLU A 357 10.60 18.42 16.81
C GLU A 357 10.59 17.04 16.15
N ASP A 358 9.47 16.65 15.52
CA ASP A 358 9.35 15.38 14.80
C ASP A 358 10.27 15.36 13.56
N ALA A 359 10.33 16.49 12.83
CA ALA A 359 11.26 16.67 11.72
C ALA A 359 12.73 16.58 12.16
N ARG A 360 13.06 17.19 13.30
CA ARG A 360 14.40 17.13 13.88
C ARG A 360 14.78 15.70 14.28
N ALA A 361 13.91 15.03 15.03
CA ALA A 361 14.14 13.65 15.45
C ALA A 361 14.38 12.74 14.23
N TYR A 362 13.55 12.86 13.18
CA TYR A 362 13.73 12.07 11.96
C TYR A 362 15.08 12.35 11.27
N ALA A 363 15.47 13.62 11.09
CA ALA A 363 16.75 13.96 10.48
C ALA A 363 17.95 13.46 11.31
N ASP A 364 17.87 13.60 12.63
CA ASP A 364 18.90 13.12 13.57
C ASP A 364 19.02 11.58 13.53
N ASP A 365 17.89 10.86 13.49
CA ASP A 365 17.84 9.40 13.40
C ASP A 365 18.44 8.89 12.09
N VAL A 366 18.14 9.53 10.95
CA VAL A 366 18.74 9.17 9.66
C VAL A 366 20.25 9.34 9.69
N LEU A 367 20.78 10.44 10.21
CA LEU A 367 22.23 10.63 10.30
C LEU A 367 22.87 9.66 11.31
N ALA A 368 22.23 9.42 12.45
CA ALA A 368 22.69 8.49 13.48
C ALA A 368 22.71 7.03 13.00
N LEU A 369 21.82 6.65 12.08
CA LEU A 369 21.81 5.34 11.43
C LEU A 369 23.18 5.00 10.81
N HIS A 370 23.87 6.01 10.27
CA HIS A 370 25.12 5.84 9.54
C HIS A 370 26.40 6.14 10.34
N ARG A 371 26.34 6.97 11.40
CA ARG A 371 27.54 7.35 12.18
C ARG A 371 28.27 6.16 12.83
N ASP A 372 27.50 5.18 13.28
CA ASP A 372 28.02 4.03 14.03
C ASP A 372 28.14 2.77 13.17
N CYS A 373 28.09 2.92 11.86
CA CYS A 373 28.22 1.81 10.94
C CYS A 373 29.64 1.24 10.99
N PRO A 374 29.84 -0.05 11.32
CA PRO A 374 31.15 -0.67 11.22
C PRO A 374 31.60 -0.67 9.74
N VAL A 375 32.92 -0.66 9.53
CA VAL A 375 33.47 -0.94 8.20
C VAL A 375 33.11 -2.37 7.87
N ASP A 376 32.27 -2.55 6.86
CA ASP A 376 31.92 -3.86 6.38
C ASP A 376 32.97 -4.31 5.36
N THR A 377 33.61 -5.44 5.62
CA THR A 377 34.57 -6.04 4.69
C THR A 377 33.91 -7.26 4.08
N GLY A 378 33.34 -7.07 2.89
CA GLY A 378 32.67 -8.15 2.17
C GLY A 378 33.64 -9.29 1.85
N ALA A 379 33.08 -10.48 1.57
CA ALA A 379 33.85 -11.70 1.29
C ALA A 379 34.84 -11.57 0.11
N THR A 380 34.62 -10.59 -0.78
CA THR A 380 35.48 -10.29 -1.94
C THR A 380 36.67 -9.39 -1.59
N GLY A 381 36.83 -8.99 -0.32
CA GLY A 381 37.85 -8.03 0.11
C GLY A 381 37.52 -6.58 -0.26
N THR A 382 36.31 -6.31 -0.76
CA THR A 382 35.78 -4.94 -0.91
C THR A 382 35.35 -4.45 0.46
N ALA A 383 35.88 -3.30 0.89
CA ALA A 383 35.44 -2.66 2.13
C ALA A 383 34.48 -1.51 1.83
N VAL A 384 33.38 -1.43 2.57
CA VAL A 384 32.45 -0.30 2.53
C VAL A 384 32.77 0.62 3.71
N GLU A 385 33.24 1.81 3.39
CA GLU A 385 33.47 2.87 4.36
C GLU A 385 32.29 3.83 4.35
N THR A 386 31.80 4.19 5.54
CA THR A 386 30.73 5.18 5.71
C THR A 386 31.28 6.39 6.44
N ALA A 387 31.14 7.56 5.86
CA ALA A 387 31.50 8.83 6.47
C ALA A 387 30.26 9.71 6.60
N VAL A 388 30.04 10.29 7.78
CA VAL A 388 29.03 11.33 7.99
C VAL A 388 29.75 12.66 8.13
N VAL A 389 29.56 13.55 7.16
CA VAL A 389 30.22 14.85 7.09
C VAL A 389 29.20 15.97 7.24
N ALA A 390 29.65 17.12 7.73
CA ALA A 390 28.84 18.32 7.81
C ALA A 390 28.52 18.83 6.39
N SER A 391 27.33 19.42 6.23
CA SER A 391 26.89 20.08 5.00
C SER A 391 27.12 21.60 5.10
N ASP A 392 27.46 22.23 3.98
CA ASP A 392 27.59 23.69 3.90
C ASP A 392 26.24 24.42 3.89
N LEU A 393 25.12 23.67 3.90
CA LEU A 393 23.76 24.21 3.99
C LEU A 393 23.34 24.56 5.43
N GLY A 394 24.24 24.39 6.41
CA GLY A 394 24.06 24.80 7.80
C GLY A 394 23.95 23.63 8.78
N GLU A 395 23.82 23.94 10.08
CA GLU A 395 23.81 22.95 11.17
C GLU A 395 22.64 21.96 11.13
N GLN A 396 21.62 22.24 10.31
CA GLN A 396 20.44 21.40 10.13
C GLN A 396 20.58 20.43 8.96
N ALA A 397 21.78 20.31 8.38
CA ALA A 397 22.07 19.44 7.26
C ALA A 397 23.31 18.57 7.52
N GLY A 398 23.31 17.37 6.94
CA GLY A 398 24.42 16.43 7.00
C GLY A 398 24.45 15.53 5.79
N VAL A 399 25.64 15.09 5.40
CA VAL A 399 25.85 14.23 4.25
C VAL A 399 26.47 12.92 4.72
N VAL A 400 25.87 11.81 4.30
CA VAL A 400 26.45 10.48 4.44
C VAL A 400 27.05 10.10 3.09
N VAL A 401 28.33 9.74 3.09
CA VAL A 401 29.04 9.22 1.92
C VAL A 401 29.43 7.78 2.21
N ARG A 402 28.96 6.86 1.37
CA ARG A 402 29.35 5.44 1.42
C ARG A 402 30.24 5.16 0.22
N SER A 403 31.48 4.79 0.49
CA SER A 403 32.49 4.53 -0.53
C SER A 403 32.94 3.08 -0.43
N THR A 404 33.04 2.41 -1.57
CA THR A 404 33.71 1.10 -1.65
C THR A 404 35.19 1.30 -1.96
N THR A 405 36.07 0.56 -1.30
CA THR A 405 37.50 0.50 -1.64
C THR A 405 37.87 -0.88 -2.19
N GLY A 406 38.82 -0.92 -3.13
CA GLY A 406 39.26 -2.16 -3.80
C GLY A 406 39.49 -1.98 -5.31
N ALA A 407 39.90 -3.05 -5.99
CA ALA A 407 40.13 -3.04 -7.44
C ALA A 407 38.85 -2.77 -8.25
N ASP A 408 37.70 -3.13 -7.68
CA ASP A 408 36.37 -3.01 -8.30
C ASP A 408 35.49 -1.97 -7.56
N ALA A 409 36.10 -0.90 -7.04
CA ALA A 409 35.40 0.15 -6.33
C ALA A 409 34.31 0.80 -7.21
N ALA A 410 33.06 0.76 -6.75
CA ALA A 410 31.94 1.46 -7.36
C ALA A 410 32.00 2.97 -7.03
N PRO A 411 31.30 3.81 -7.82
CA PRO A 411 31.06 5.20 -7.45
C PRO A 411 30.43 5.29 -6.05
N PRO A 412 30.78 6.31 -5.26
CA PRO A 412 30.22 6.45 -3.91
C PRO A 412 28.72 6.72 -3.97
N GLN A 413 28.01 6.22 -2.96
CA GLN A 413 26.62 6.55 -2.70
C GLN A 413 26.57 7.74 -1.74
N VAL A 414 25.78 8.76 -2.06
CA VAL A 414 25.62 9.97 -1.25
C VAL A 414 24.18 10.13 -0.80
N LEU A 415 23.96 10.14 0.51
CA LEU A 415 22.69 10.44 1.14
C LEU A 415 22.80 11.79 1.86
N HIS A 416 22.07 12.78 1.38
CA HIS A 416 22.05 14.12 1.94
C HIS A 416 20.74 14.35 2.68
N VAL A 417 20.84 14.70 3.96
CA VAL A 417 19.72 15.05 4.82
C VAL A 417 19.75 16.56 5.07
N VAL A 418 18.67 17.26 4.74
CA VAL A 418 18.51 18.70 5.00
C VAL A 418 17.19 18.90 5.74
N ARG A 419 17.23 19.58 6.88
CA ARG A 419 16.03 20.01 7.60
C ARG A 419 15.90 21.53 7.53
N VAL A 420 14.67 22.00 7.27
CA VAL A 420 14.29 23.41 7.40
C VAL A 420 12.94 23.47 8.09
N GLY A 421 12.92 24.03 9.31
CA GLY A 421 11.72 24.09 10.15
C GLY A 421 11.10 22.71 10.39
N ARG A 422 9.89 22.50 9.85
CA ARG A 422 9.12 21.25 9.95
C ARG A 422 9.30 20.28 8.77
N ALA A 423 10.16 20.61 7.80
CA ALA A 423 10.38 19.77 6.62
C ALA A 423 11.77 19.13 6.63
N VAL A 424 11.85 17.89 6.14
CA VAL A 424 13.10 17.13 5.96
C VAL A 424 13.17 16.64 4.52
N LEU A 425 14.22 17.05 3.83
CA LEU A 425 14.64 16.52 2.53
C LEU A 425 15.67 15.43 2.76
N VAL A 426 15.44 14.26 2.17
CA VAL A 426 16.41 13.18 2.04
C VAL A 426 16.69 13.00 0.54
N SER A 427 17.92 13.30 0.11
CA SER A 427 18.38 13.14 -1.27
C SER A 427 19.38 12.00 -1.36
N LEU A 428 19.07 10.97 -2.13
CA LEU A 428 19.96 9.85 -2.41
C LEU A 428 20.50 9.97 -3.84
N VAL A 429 21.81 9.84 -3.99
CA VAL A 429 22.51 9.81 -5.28
C VAL A 429 23.43 8.60 -5.31
N THR A 430 23.38 7.83 -6.40
CA THR A 430 24.29 6.73 -6.67
C THR A 430 24.61 6.70 -8.15
N GLY A 431 25.87 6.50 -8.50
CA GLY A 431 26.32 6.44 -9.89
C GLY A 431 27.39 7.47 -10.26
N PRO A 432 27.69 7.66 -11.55
CA PRO A 432 28.79 8.50 -12.05
C PRO A 432 28.59 9.99 -11.80
N SER A 433 27.43 10.40 -11.30
CA SER A 433 27.17 11.76 -10.85
C SER A 433 28.11 12.18 -9.72
N VAL A 434 28.64 11.24 -8.94
CA VAL A 434 29.76 11.47 -8.03
C VAL A 434 30.98 10.70 -8.54
N PRO A 435 32.07 11.39 -8.94
CA PRO A 435 33.23 10.72 -9.52
C PRO A 435 33.81 9.66 -8.59
N ALA A 436 34.17 8.51 -9.16
CA ALA A 436 34.91 7.49 -8.42
C ALA A 436 36.23 8.08 -7.87
N GLY A 437 36.56 7.73 -6.62
CA GLY A 437 37.74 8.24 -5.93
C GLY A 437 37.57 9.64 -5.30
N SER A 438 36.40 10.26 -5.41
CA SER A 438 36.09 11.49 -4.64
C SER A 438 36.25 11.23 -3.14
N SER A 439 36.91 12.16 -2.44
CA SER A 439 36.90 12.15 -0.99
C SER A 439 35.48 12.39 -0.46
N PRO A 440 35.16 11.97 0.78
CA PRO A 440 33.86 12.25 1.37
C PRO A 440 33.49 13.75 1.40
N ALA A 441 34.49 14.62 1.59
CA ALA A 441 34.27 16.07 1.58
C ALA A 441 33.93 16.61 0.18
N GLU A 442 34.59 16.12 -0.87
CA GLU A 442 34.29 16.52 -2.26
C GLU A 442 32.91 16.02 -2.70
N ALA A 443 32.58 14.76 -2.39
CA ALA A 443 31.27 14.18 -2.66
C ALA A 443 30.15 14.97 -1.95
N ALA A 444 30.38 15.39 -0.70
CA ALA A 444 29.43 16.21 0.04
C ALA A 444 29.28 17.62 -0.54
N ALA A 445 30.37 18.31 -0.89
CA ALA A 445 30.30 19.64 -1.50
C ALA A 445 29.57 19.62 -2.86
N GLN A 446 29.74 18.54 -3.63
CA GLN A 446 29.00 18.35 -4.87
C GLN A 446 27.49 18.14 -4.61
N SER A 447 27.14 17.32 -3.61
CA SER A 447 25.75 17.11 -3.18
C SER A 447 25.10 18.40 -2.66
N ASP A 448 25.82 19.19 -1.86
CA ASP A 448 25.40 20.50 -1.37
C ASP A 448 25.02 21.43 -2.51
N THR A 449 25.83 21.45 -3.58
CA THR A 449 25.52 22.25 -4.76
C THR A 449 24.26 21.76 -5.47
N ALA A 450 24.06 20.44 -5.56
CA ALA A 450 22.92 19.85 -6.23
C ALA A 450 21.59 20.11 -5.50
N VAL A 451 21.57 20.14 -4.17
CA VAL A 451 20.32 20.31 -3.40
C VAL A 451 20.07 21.75 -2.91
N ARG A 452 21.01 22.69 -3.13
CA ARG A 452 20.94 24.07 -2.62
C ARG A 452 19.64 24.78 -2.98
N GLU A 453 19.18 24.66 -4.22
CA GLU A 453 17.94 25.31 -4.67
C GLU A 453 16.71 24.73 -3.96
N VAL A 454 16.67 23.40 -3.80
CA VAL A 454 15.59 22.72 -3.07
C VAL A 454 15.58 23.14 -1.61
N ALA A 455 16.75 23.16 -0.96
CA ALA A 455 16.90 23.58 0.43
C ALA A 455 16.45 25.02 0.64
N ALA A 456 16.83 25.94 -0.27
CA ALA A 456 16.37 27.32 -0.23
C ALA A 456 14.84 27.43 -0.40
N ALA A 457 14.24 26.60 -1.27
CA ALA A 457 12.80 26.55 -1.42
C ALA A 457 12.09 26.01 -0.17
N MET A 458 12.74 25.20 0.67
CA MET A 458 12.14 24.67 1.90
C MET A 458 11.87 25.74 2.98
N GLU A 459 12.32 26.98 2.80
CA GLU A 459 12.01 28.11 3.71
C GLU A 459 10.50 28.34 3.90
N VAL A 460 9.64 27.87 2.97
CA VAL A 460 8.17 27.93 3.16
C VAL A 460 7.71 27.12 4.39
N PHE A 461 8.54 26.18 4.87
CA PHE A 461 8.27 25.30 6.01
C PHE A 461 8.96 25.74 7.31
N ALA A 462 9.62 26.91 7.33
CA ALA A 462 10.33 27.41 8.50
C ALA A 462 9.42 27.87 9.66
N GLY A 463 8.12 28.06 9.39
CA GLY A 463 7.12 28.69 10.28
C GLY A 463 6.38 27.80 11.28
#